data_AF-A0A3B8VR09-F1
#
_entry.id   AF-A0A3B8VR09-F1
#
_cell.length_a   1.000
_cell.length_b   1.000
_cell.length_c   1.000
_cell.angle_alpha   90.00
_cell.angle_beta   90.00
_cell.angle_gamma   90.00
#
_symmetry.space_group_name_H-M   'P 1'
#
loop_
_entity.id
_entity.type
_entity.pdbx_description
1 polymer ?
#
loop_
_entity_poly.entity_id
_entity_poly.type
_entity_poly.pdbx_seq_one_letter_code
_entity_poly.pdbx_strand_id
1 'polypeptide(L)' 'MLDDEATVGRLDIHFADVIVHATLTVSESLTTDSIQDLIDAIDEELLDAVGIIRQEIIVHVHQGRDLGVYSARDFEGTNG' A
#
# COMPACT_ATOMS: atom_id res chain seq x y z
N MET A 1 -21.43 -14.89 1.09
CA MET A 1 -21.19 -13.45 1.30
C MET A 1 -19.69 -13.32 1.10
N LEU A 2 -19.25 -12.64 0.05
CA LEU A 2 -17.85 -12.23 0.01
C LEU A 2 -17.78 -11.20 1.14
N ASP A 3 -17.21 -11.58 2.28
CA ASP A 3 -16.81 -10.58 3.26
C ASP A 3 -16.05 -9.53 2.46
N ASP A 4 -16.55 -8.29 2.46
CA ASP A 4 -15.85 -7.13 1.92
C ASP A 4 -14.38 -7.32 2.31
N GLU A 5 -13.48 -7.45 1.32
CA GLU A 5 -12.04 -7.47 1.54
C GLU A 5 -11.71 -6.13 2.20
N ALA A 6 -11.85 -6.10 3.52
CA ALA A 6 -11.81 -4.88 4.29
C ALA A 6 -10.41 -4.34 4.09
N THR A 7 -10.31 -3.17 3.45
CA THR A 7 -9.03 -2.54 3.18
C THR A 7 -8.31 -2.32 4.52
N VAL A 8 -7.25 -3.09 4.76
CA VAL A 8 -6.46 -3.05 6.00
C VAL A 8 -5.43 -1.92 5.99
N GLY A 9 -5.17 -1.35 4.81
CA GLY A 9 -4.18 -0.31 4.60
C GLY A 9 -4.01 0.08 3.13
N ARG A 10 -3.03 0.94 2.88
CA ARG A 10 -2.59 1.39 1.56
C ARG A 10 -1.10 1.14 1.38
N LEU A 11 -0.74 0.56 0.24
CA LEU A 11 0.63 0.33 -0.18
C LEU A 11 0.95 1.22 -1.38
N ASP A 12 1.95 2.09 -1.24
CA ASP A 12 2.51 2.87 -2.34
C ASP A 12 3.90 2.32 -2.67
N ILE A 13 4.14 1.99 -3.93
CA ILE A 13 5.38 1.36 -4.40
C ILE A 13 6.11 2.28 -5.38
N HIS A 14 7.41 2.45 -5.16
CA HIS A 14 8.31 3.17 -6.04
C HIS A 14 9.42 2.23 -6.52
N PHE A 15 9.40 1.91 -7.81
CA PHE A 15 10.45 1.15 -8.47
C PHE A 15 11.63 2.07 -8.78
N ALA A 16 12.77 1.83 -8.12
CA ALA A 16 14.07 2.35 -8.55
C ALA A 16 14.91 1.19 -9.11
N ASP A 17 15.92 1.47 -9.94
CA ASP A 17 16.62 0.49 -10.79
C ASP A 17 16.86 -0.90 -10.15
N VAL A 18 17.35 -0.96 -8.91
CA VAL A 18 17.71 -2.23 -8.23
C VAL A 18 17.01 -2.43 -6.89
N ILE A 19 16.31 -1.41 -6.37
CA ILE A 19 15.70 -1.41 -5.04
C ILE A 19 14.27 -0.91 -5.17
N VAL A 20 13.34 -1.64 -4.54
CA VAL A 20 11.93 -1.22 -4.47
C VAL A 20 11.70 -0.55 -3.13
N HIS A 21 11.25 0.71 -3.16
CA HIS A 21 10.82 1.41 -1.96
C HIS A 21 9.31 1.33 -1.84
N ALA A 22 8.83 0.90 -0.67
CA ALA A 22 7.41 0.80 -0.38
C ALA A 22 7.05 1.61 0.86
N THR A 23 5.88 2.23 0.83
CA THR A 23 5.24 2.84 2.01
C THR A 23 3.93 2.12 2.28
N LEU A 24 3.83 1.48 3.45
CA LEU A 24 2.64 0.77 3.90
C LEU A 24 1.98 1.57 5.02
N THR A 25 0.76 2.06 4.79
CA THR A 25 -0.06 2.71 5.82
C THR A 25 -1.16 1.75 6.24
N VAL A 26 -1.23 1.36 7.52
CA VAL A 26 -2.22 0.39 8.04
C VAL A 26 -3.06 0.97 9.18
N SER A 27 -4.21 0.34 9.44
CA SER A 27 -5.08 0.69 10.57
C SER A 27 -4.36 0.54 11.93
N GLU A 28 -4.70 1.42 12.88
CA GLU A 28 -4.28 1.36 14.29
C GLU A 28 -4.62 0.04 15.00
N SER A 29 -5.54 -0.75 14.45
CA SER A 29 -5.94 -2.03 15.03
C SER A 29 -5.04 -3.21 14.68
N LEU A 30 -4.12 -3.07 13.70
CA LEU A 30 -3.25 -4.18 13.30
C LEU A 30 -2.14 -4.42 14.31
N THR A 31 -1.85 -5.70 14.55
CA THR A 31 -0.71 -6.11 15.36
C THR A 31 0.57 -6.13 14.52
N THR A 32 1.72 -6.10 15.17
CA THR A 32 3.02 -6.25 14.48
C THR A 32 3.11 -7.55 13.69
N ASP A 33 2.58 -8.65 14.22
CA ASP A 33 2.58 -9.95 13.55
C ASP A 33 1.77 -9.88 12.25
N SER A 34 0.56 -9.30 12.29
CA SER A 34 -0.26 -9.12 11.08
C SER A 34 0.40 -8.16 10.08
N ILE A 35 1.15 -7.16 10.54
CA ILE A 35 1.93 -6.28 9.65
C ILE A 35 3.05 -7.07 8.97
N GLN A 36 3.73 -7.97 9.69
CA GLN A 36 4.77 -8.81 9.12
C GLN A 36 4.19 -9.78 8.08
N ASP A 37 3.06 -10.41 8.39
CA ASP A 37 2.34 -11.29 7.45
C ASP A 37 1.96 -10.54 6.16
N LEU A 38 1.53 -9.26 6.27
CA LEU A 38 1.25 -8.42 5.12
C LEU A 38 2.51 -8.13 4.30
N ILE A 39 3.64 -7.81 4.93
CA ILE A 39 4.90 -7.55 4.23
C ILE A 39 5.37 -8.80 3.48
N ASP A 40 5.27 -9.98 4.11
CA ASP A 40 5.67 -11.24 3.50
C ASP A 40 4.79 -11.58 2.28
N ALA A 41 3.48 -11.37 2.40
CA ALA A 41 2.55 -11.53 1.27
C ALA A 41 2.85 -10.54 0.12
N ILE A 42 3.18 -9.28 0.46
CA ILE A 42 3.57 -8.27 -0.53
C ILE A 42 4.84 -8.67 -1.27
N ASP A 43 5.85 -9.20 -0.57
CA ASP A 43 7.10 -9.67 -1.20
C ASP A 43 6.85 -10.84 -2.15
N GLU A 44 6.05 -11.83 -1.72
CA GLU A 44 5.68 -12.99 -2.55
C GLU A 44 4.92 -12.56 -3.82
N GLU A 45 3.89 -11.72 -3.68
CA GLU A 45 3.09 -11.27 -4.83
C GLU A 45 3.87 -10.35 -5.78
N LEU A 46 4.77 -9.50 -5.25
CA LEU A 46 5.62 -8.64 -6.09
C LEU A 46 6.61 -9.45 -6.93
N LEU A 47 7.18 -10.51 -6.36
CA LEU A 47 8.06 -11.43 -7.07
C LEU A 47 7.34 -12.05 -8.27
N ASP A 48 6.10 -12.48 -8.06
CA ASP A 48 5.28 -13.13 -9.08
C ASP A 48 4.79 -12.15 -10.17
N ALA A 49 4.37 -10.94 -9.78
CA ALA A 49 3.73 -10.00 -10.69
C ALA A 49 4.68 -9.33 -11.68
N VAL A 50 5.91 -9.00 -11.26
CA VAL A 50 6.81 -8.13 -12.05
C VAL A 50 7.92 -8.91 -12.75
N GLY A 51 8.07 -10.22 -12.47
CA GLY A 51 9.15 -11.05 -13.05
C GLY A 51 10.56 -10.52 -12.75
N ILE A 52 10.68 -9.68 -11.71
CA ILE A 52 11.90 -9.01 -11.31
C ILE A 52 12.76 -10.03 -10.55
N ILE A 53 14.05 -10.08 -10.91
CA ILE A 53 15.07 -10.80 -10.14
C ILE A 53 15.17 -10.17 -8.74
N ARG A 54 14.57 -10.83 -7.73
CA ARG A 54 14.61 -10.52 -6.29
C ARG A 54 15.37 -9.23 -5.94
N GLN A 55 14.70 -8.10 -6.14
CA GLN A 55 15.20 -6.79 -5.73
C GLN A 55 14.88 -6.63 -4.25
N GLU A 56 15.82 -6.10 -3.48
CA GLU A 56 15.59 -5.81 -2.07
C GLU A 56 14.41 -4.82 -1.96
N ILE A 57 13.36 -5.21 -1.24
CA ILE A 57 12.25 -4.33 -0.90
C ILE A 57 12.51 -3.69 0.47
N ILE A 58 12.40 -2.36 0.52
CA ILE A 58 12.48 -1.60 1.77
C ILE A 58 11.09 -1.02 2.03
N VAL A 59 10.42 -1.52 3.08
CA VAL A 59 9.06 -1.10 3.46
C VAL A 59 9.11 -0.17 4.66
N HIS A 60 8.62 1.06 4.50
CA HIS A 60 8.33 1.96 5.60
C HIS A 60 6.88 1.78 6.06
N VAL A 61 6.67 1.37 7.31
CA VAL A 61 5.33 1.13 7.84
C VAL A 61 4.89 2.30 8.72
N HIS A 62 3.69 2.81 8.44
CA HIS A 62 2.99 3.80 9.23
C HIS A 62 1.67 3.21 9.71
N GLN A 63 1.37 3.38 10.99
CA GLN A 63 0.13 2.91 11.58
C GLN A 63 -0.72 4.12 11.98
N GLY A 64 -1.98 4.15 11.54
CA GLY A 64 -2.84 5.32 11.70
C GLY A 64 -4.25 5.13 11.13
N ARG A 65 -4.95 6.25 10.96
CA ARG A 65 -6.32 6.29 10.44
C ARG A 65 -6.33 6.84 9.01
N ASP A 66 -7.01 6.14 8.10
CA ASP A 66 -7.31 6.69 6.79
C ASP A 66 -8.35 7.81 6.92
N LEU A 67 -7.98 9.00 6.43
CA LEU A 67 -8.79 10.21 6.47
C LEU A 67 -9.47 10.52 5.13
N GLY A 68 -9.27 9.66 4.14
CA GLY A 68 -9.81 9.81 2.78
C GLY A 68 -8.88 10.54 1.82
N VAL A 69 -9.32 10.64 0.57
CA VAL A 69 -8.57 11.26 -0.53
C VAL A 69 -9.05 12.68 -0.77
N TYR A 70 -8.11 13.63 -0.83
CA TYR A 70 -8.39 15.03 -1.15
C TYR A 70 -7.75 15.35 -2.51
N SER A 71 -8.53 15.87 -3.44
CA SER A 71 -8.05 16.32 -4.76
C SER A 71 -8.29 17.82 -4.92
N ALA A 72 -7.28 18.55 -5.38
CA ALA A 72 -7.41 19.98 -5.69
C ALA A 72 -8.26 20.26 -6.95
N ARG A 73 -8.79 19.22 -7.62
CA ARG A 73 -9.51 19.31 -8.91
C ARG A 73 -11.03 19.21 -8.83
N ASP A 74 -11.64 19.10 -7.65
CA ASP A 74 -13.11 19.03 -7.50
C ASP A 74 -13.80 20.41 -7.40
N PHE A 75 -13.38 21.40 -8.20
CA PHE A 75 -14.04 22.71 -8.27
C PHE A 75 -13.93 23.38 -9.64
N GLU A 76 -14.32 22.70 -10.72
CA GLU A 76 -14.84 23.40 -11.91
C GLU A 76 -16.32 23.11 -12.01
N GLY A 77 -17.09 23.96 -11.34
CA GLY A 77 -18.53 23.99 -11.46
C GLY A 77 -18.94 24.25 -12.90
N THR A 78 -19.96 23.50 -13.33
CA THR A 78 -20.98 23.97 -14.27
C THR A 78 -21.22 25.46 -14.07
N ASN A 79 -20.80 26.29 -15.05
CA ASN A 79 -21.43 27.53 -15.51
C ASN A 79 -20.43 28.33 -16.38
N GLY A 80 -20.60 28.23 -17.69
CA GLY A 80 -19.95 29.04 -18.72
C GLY A 80 -20.60 28.78 -20.07
#